data_AF-A0A6C0LKJ2-F1
#
_entry.id   AF-A0A6C0LKJ2-F1
#
_cell.length_a   1.000
_cell.length_b   1.000
_cell.length_c   1.000
_cell.angle_alpha   90.00
_cell.angle_beta   90.00
_cell.angle_gamma   90.00
#
_symmetry.space_group_name_H-M   'P 1'
#
loop_
_entity.id
_entity.type
_entity.pdbx_description
1 polymer ?
#
loop_
_entity_poly.entity_id
_entity_poly.type
_entity_poly.pdbx_seq_one_letter_code
_entity_poly.pdbx_strand_id
1 'polypeptide(L)'
;MTNVGNIENVENLYNKLIKQDRSLCVIVYCLPKVGSTTLITSLRVSLGNKANVIHIHNENMIETLTGIKSISINELISYISTKVNKLYVIDIYRTSLERKISEYFDKLTLHFNNTEENLCNYNIQLLIDRFNRLFHCMQEGDYFFEKYSITNLRKPTAFDFVDKHLIYNERNLCFVKLRLCDAKEWATILSELFDKKIVIIDDHCSSNKRIGLKYDEFKKQYYLPSNFFEYISKDPQLSFYYNAAEKEAYLNTWKKKQGDYFQSYSQTEYNLYLSITLQNQCHDCVENDHYIDSGCYCKACSIKRCVLYNKALKGEIIKDKIIHSECVRELVENKKRAIQRRIINKYKNNSVIMKKGGYRVRSLIDIN
;
A
#
# COMPACT_ATOMS: atom_id res chain seq x y z
N MET A 1 13.29 7.11 31.15
CA MET A 1 12.69 6.02 31.94
C MET A 1 11.39 5.62 31.24
N THR A 2 11.42 4.59 30.41
CA THR A 2 10.22 4.04 29.75
C THR A 2 9.44 3.20 30.77
N ASN A 3 8.17 3.51 30.94
CA ASN A 3 7.25 2.86 31.87
C ASN A 3 7.15 1.36 31.56
N VAL A 4 7.28 0.48 32.56
CA VAL A 4 7.30 -1.00 32.37
C VAL A 4 6.05 -1.50 31.65
N GLY A 5 4.87 -0.89 31.92
CA GLY A 5 3.62 -1.22 31.22
C GLY A 5 3.56 -0.82 29.74
N ASN A 6 4.46 0.06 29.27
CA ASN A 6 4.54 0.42 27.85
C ASN A 6 5.30 -0.65 27.05
N ILE A 7 6.29 -1.30 27.65
CA ILE A 7 7.09 -2.35 26.99
C ILE A 7 6.22 -3.58 26.66
N GLU A 8 5.38 -4.03 27.59
CA GLU A 8 4.49 -5.17 27.39
C GLU A 8 3.48 -4.89 26.25
N ASN A 9 2.93 -3.68 26.20
CA ASN A 9 2.03 -3.27 25.13
C ASN A 9 2.72 -3.27 23.76
N VAL A 10 3.95 -2.76 23.67
CA VAL A 10 4.73 -2.76 22.43
C VAL A 10 5.13 -4.18 22.01
N GLU A 11 5.45 -5.06 22.95
CA GLU A 11 5.72 -6.47 22.68
C GLU A 11 4.47 -7.20 22.18
N ASN A 12 3.32 -6.98 22.80
CA ASN A 12 2.04 -7.52 22.35
C ASN A 12 1.68 -7.03 20.93
N LEU A 13 1.95 -5.75 20.64
CA LEU A 13 1.79 -5.18 19.31
C LEU A 13 2.73 -5.86 18.30
N TYR A 14 4.01 -6.00 18.65
CA TYR A 14 5.00 -6.69 17.85
C TYR A 14 4.54 -8.11 17.48
N ASN A 15 4.11 -8.89 18.46
CA ASN A 15 3.66 -10.28 18.26
C ASN A 15 2.40 -10.38 17.38
N LYS A 16 1.54 -9.36 17.39
CA LYS A 16 0.37 -9.29 16.48
C LYS A 16 0.77 -8.96 15.04
N LEU A 17 1.73 -8.07 14.84
CA LEU A 17 2.16 -7.59 13.52
C LEU A 17 3.17 -8.54 12.85
N ILE A 18 4.12 -9.08 13.62
CA ILE A 18 5.23 -9.90 13.14
C ILE A 18 4.97 -11.35 13.55
N LYS A 19 4.58 -12.17 12.56
CA LYS A 19 4.23 -13.58 12.77
C LYS A 19 5.35 -14.55 12.38
N GLN A 20 6.42 -14.05 11.78
CA GLN A 20 7.54 -14.86 11.34
C GLN A 20 8.84 -14.27 11.84
N ASP A 21 9.70 -15.15 12.35
CA ASP A 21 11.06 -14.81 12.71
C ASP A 21 11.88 -14.60 11.43
N ARG A 22 12.08 -13.33 11.06
CA ARG A 22 12.85 -12.92 9.89
C ARG A 22 13.77 -11.79 10.29
N SER A 23 15.00 -11.86 9.79
CA SER A 23 16.06 -10.90 10.08
C SER A 23 15.86 -9.52 9.43
N LEU A 24 14.95 -9.41 8.45
CA LEU A 24 14.63 -8.18 7.73
C LEU A 24 13.18 -7.78 7.98
N CYS A 25 12.97 -6.52 8.34
CA CYS A 25 11.65 -5.91 8.46
C CYS A 25 11.57 -4.62 7.64
N VAL A 26 10.41 -4.38 7.02
CA VAL A 26 10.10 -3.18 6.25
C VAL A 26 8.77 -2.64 6.76
N ILE A 27 8.79 -1.40 7.25
CA ILE A 27 7.60 -0.66 7.66
C ILE A 27 7.37 0.43 6.62
N VAL A 28 6.24 0.38 5.92
CA VAL A 28 5.76 1.51 5.13
C VAL A 28 4.90 2.35 6.08
N TYR A 29 5.42 3.50 6.52
CA TYR A 29 4.71 4.43 7.40
C TYR A 29 4.61 5.80 6.73
N CYS A 30 3.43 6.12 6.22
CA CYS A 30 3.22 7.29 5.39
C CYS A 30 1.76 7.77 5.47
N LEU A 31 1.54 9.02 5.10
CA LEU A 31 0.19 9.58 4.99
C LEU A 31 -0.67 8.78 3.99
N PRO A 32 -2.00 8.78 4.12
CA PRO A 32 -2.87 8.17 3.13
C PRO A 32 -2.75 8.88 1.77
N LYS A 33 -3.10 8.16 0.70
CA LYS A 33 -3.17 8.67 -0.68
C LYS A 33 -1.85 9.14 -1.29
N VAL A 34 -0.76 8.49 -0.89
CA VAL A 34 0.59 8.71 -1.44
C VAL A 34 1.06 7.55 -2.35
N GLY A 35 0.18 6.61 -2.72
CA GLY A 35 0.54 5.43 -3.51
C GLY A 35 1.10 4.26 -2.70
N SER A 36 0.92 4.29 -1.38
CA SER A 36 1.44 3.25 -0.47
C SER A 36 0.82 1.88 -0.69
N THR A 37 -0.42 1.78 -1.19
CA THR A 37 -1.07 0.51 -1.55
C THR A 37 -0.33 -0.23 -2.68
N THR A 38 0.07 0.48 -3.73
CA THR A 38 0.92 -0.05 -4.80
C THR A 38 2.27 -0.51 -4.25
N LEU A 39 2.90 0.33 -3.41
CA LEU A 39 4.20 0.00 -2.81
C LEU A 39 4.12 -1.25 -1.90
N ILE A 40 3.13 -1.33 -1.01
CA ILE A 40 3.04 -2.44 -0.05
C ILE A 40 2.77 -3.77 -0.76
N THR A 41 1.90 -3.79 -1.77
CA THR A 41 1.62 -4.97 -2.57
C THR A 41 2.89 -5.42 -3.31
N SER A 42 3.60 -4.48 -3.92
CA SER A 42 4.86 -4.73 -4.62
C SER A 42 5.93 -5.33 -3.71
N LEU A 43 6.11 -4.77 -2.50
CA LEU A 43 7.06 -5.26 -1.50
C LEU A 43 6.63 -6.62 -0.93
N ARG A 44 5.35 -6.84 -0.65
CA ARG A 44 4.88 -8.14 -0.15
C ARG A 44 5.07 -9.24 -1.18
N VAL A 45 4.75 -9.00 -2.45
CA VAL A 45 4.95 -9.97 -3.53
C VAL A 45 6.44 -10.24 -3.76
N SER A 46 7.27 -9.19 -3.77
CA SER A 46 8.70 -9.30 -4.08
C SER A 46 9.53 -9.80 -2.90
N LEU A 47 9.25 -9.38 -1.66
CA LEU A 47 10.05 -9.64 -0.47
C LEU A 47 9.36 -10.52 0.57
N GLY A 48 8.10 -10.90 0.39
CA GLY A 48 7.30 -11.60 1.38
C GLY A 48 7.79 -13.00 1.77
N ASN A 49 8.89 -13.50 1.21
CA ASN A 49 9.62 -14.69 1.68
C ASN A 49 10.92 -14.39 2.44
N LYS A 50 11.42 -13.15 2.39
CA LYS A 50 12.67 -12.69 3.04
C LYS A 50 12.44 -11.68 4.17
N ALA A 51 11.40 -10.85 4.07
CA ALA A 51 11.17 -9.73 4.97
C ALA A 51 9.76 -9.75 5.57
N ASN A 52 9.62 -9.32 6.84
CA ASN A 52 8.33 -8.91 7.36
C ASN A 52 7.98 -7.54 6.75
N VAL A 53 6.80 -7.40 6.13
CA VAL A 53 6.39 -6.16 5.46
C VAL A 53 5.08 -5.64 6.06
N ILE A 54 5.17 -4.51 6.75
CA ILE A 54 4.10 -3.90 7.55
C ILE A 54 3.70 -2.56 6.92
N HIS A 55 2.42 -2.23 6.95
CA HIS A 55 1.91 -0.94 6.46
C HIS A 55 1.02 -0.30 7.52
N ILE A 56 1.34 0.93 7.89
CA ILE A 56 0.66 1.70 8.93
C ILE A 56 0.54 3.14 8.44
N HIS A 57 -0.65 3.74 8.54
CA HIS A 57 -0.86 5.14 8.14
C HIS A 57 -0.77 6.13 9.29
N ASN A 58 -1.04 5.70 10.52
CA ASN A 58 -0.98 6.54 11.72
C ASN A 58 -1.15 5.64 12.96
N GLU A 59 -1.03 6.22 14.15
CA GLU A 59 -1.21 5.53 15.42
C GLU A 59 -2.65 5.04 15.64
N ASN A 60 -3.66 5.73 15.10
CA ASN A 60 -5.06 5.28 15.19
C ASN A 60 -5.29 3.94 14.46
N MET A 61 -4.58 3.72 13.36
CA MET A 61 -4.59 2.45 12.63
C MET A 61 -3.98 1.32 13.48
N ILE A 62 -2.97 1.61 14.31
CA ILE A 62 -2.42 0.63 15.25
C ILE A 62 -3.48 0.21 16.26
N GLU A 63 -4.18 1.19 16.84
CA GLU A 63 -5.28 0.95 17.79
C GLU A 63 -6.40 0.14 17.14
N THR A 64 -6.83 0.51 15.93
CA THR A 64 -7.92 -0.17 15.23
C THR A 64 -7.54 -1.61 14.83
N LEU A 65 -6.30 -1.84 14.39
CA LEU A 65 -5.85 -3.17 13.97
C LEU A 65 -5.60 -4.12 15.13
N THR A 66 -5.23 -3.60 16.30
CA THR A 66 -4.71 -4.44 17.40
C THR A 66 -5.46 -4.31 18.71
N GLY A 67 -6.28 -3.27 18.88
CA GLY A 67 -6.94 -2.90 20.14
C GLY A 67 -5.99 -2.31 21.18
N ILE A 68 -4.70 -2.11 20.86
CA ILE A 68 -3.70 -1.59 21.78
C ILE A 68 -3.58 -0.08 21.58
N LYS A 69 -3.78 0.68 22.66
CA LYS A 69 -3.78 2.15 22.64
C LYS A 69 -2.41 2.71 23.02
N SER A 70 -2.21 3.98 22.67
CA SER A 70 -1.12 4.82 23.20
C SER A 70 0.30 4.34 22.89
N ILE A 71 0.50 3.65 21.75
CA ILE A 71 1.84 3.33 21.23
C ILE A 71 2.14 4.26 20.06
N SER A 72 3.27 4.98 20.15
CA SER A 72 3.80 5.76 19.04
C SER A 72 4.53 4.89 18.02
N ILE A 73 4.58 5.36 16.77
CA ILE A 73 5.36 4.67 15.73
C ILE A 73 6.85 4.55 16.09
N ASN A 74 7.42 5.53 16.81
CA ASN A 74 8.82 5.53 17.21
C ASN A 74 9.12 4.45 18.26
N GLU A 75 8.19 4.19 19.19
CA GLU A 75 8.32 3.09 20.15
C GLU A 75 8.29 1.74 19.44
N LEU A 76 7.40 1.57 18.46
CA LEU A 76 7.34 0.36 17.64
C LEU A 76 8.62 0.16 16.81
N ILE A 77 9.10 1.20 16.12
CA ILE A 77 10.36 1.17 15.36
C ILE A 77 11.52 0.79 16.27
N SER A 78 11.63 1.45 17.42
CA SER A 78 12.69 1.20 18.40
C SER A 78 12.66 -0.24 18.88
N TYR A 79 11.49 -0.78 19.23
CA TYR A 79 11.35 -2.15 19.68
C TYR A 79 11.71 -3.16 18.57
N ILE A 80 11.16 -3.01 17.36
CA ILE A 80 11.46 -3.91 16.23
C ILE A 80 12.95 -3.89 15.91
N SER A 81 13.61 -2.73 15.97
CA SER A 81 15.05 -2.60 15.71
C SER A 81 15.91 -3.46 16.64
N THR A 82 15.43 -3.80 17.84
CA THR A 82 16.15 -4.71 18.75
C THR A 82 15.97 -6.19 18.41
N LYS A 83 14.98 -6.52 17.57
CA LYS A 83 14.59 -7.89 17.22
C LYS A 83 15.06 -8.34 15.84
N VAL A 84 15.46 -7.41 14.97
CA VAL A 84 15.82 -7.70 13.58
C VAL A 84 17.20 -7.17 13.21
N ASN A 85 17.86 -7.81 12.25
CA ASN A 85 19.18 -7.41 11.78
C ASN A 85 19.16 -6.13 10.96
N LYS A 86 18.07 -5.89 10.21
CA LYS A 86 17.87 -4.66 9.43
C LYS A 86 16.39 -4.28 9.41
N LEU A 87 16.12 -3.01 9.69
CA LEU A 87 14.78 -2.43 9.65
C LEU A 87 14.78 -1.25 8.68
N TYR A 88 13.88 -1.31 7.69
CA TYR A 88 13.61 -0.20 6.79
C TYR A 88 12.30 0.48 7.18
N VAL A 89 12.29 1.81 7.19
CA VAL A 89 11.09 2.63 7.38
C VAL A 89 10.93 3.49 6.13
N ILE A 90 9.91 3.21 5.33
CA ILE A 90 9.68 3.88 4.05
C ILE A 90 8.50 4.84 4.18
N ASP A 91 8.74 6.09 3.79
CA ASP A 91 7.74 7.13 3.65
C ASP A 91 7.70 7.64 2.19
N ILE A 92 6.53 8.10 1.75
CA ILE A 92 6.31 8.57 0.39
C ILE A 92 5.74 9.99 0.42
N TYR A 93 6.45 10.91 -0.22
CA TYR A 93 5.96 12.25 -0.48
C TYR A 93 5.02 12.28 -1.69
N ARG A 94 3.91 13.00 -1.54
CA ARG A 94 3.04 13.45 -2.63
C ARG A 94 2.74 14.92 -2.40
N THR A 95 2.71 15.70 -3.49
CA THR A 95 2.33 17.10 -3.47
C THR A 95 0.98 17.33 -2.79
N SER A 96 0.92 18.39 -1.98
CA SER A 96 -0.20 18.68 -1.08
C SER A 96 -1.54 18.77 -1.80
N LEU A 97 -1.59 19.40 -2.98
CA LEU A 97 -2.82 19.54 -3.76
C LEU A 97 -3.33 18.18 -4.28
N GLU A 98 -2.51 17.42 -4.99
CA GLU A 98 -2.90 16.12 -5.55
C GLU A 98 -3.27 15.13 -4.44
N ARG A 99 -2.61 15.18 -3.29
CA ARG A 99 -2.98 14.38 -2.12
C ARG A 99 -4.35 14.78 -1.58
N LYS A 100 -4.62 16.08 -1.39
CA LYS A 100 -5.93 16.59 -0.96
C LYS A 100 -7.05 16.19 -1.93
N ILE A 101 -6.84 16.33 -3.25
CA ILE A 101 -7.83 15.87 -4.25
C ILE A 101 -8.05 14.36 -4.10
N SER A 102 -6.99 13.58 -3.95
CA SER A 102 -7.10 12.12 -3.80
C SER A 102 -7.77 11.69 -2.49
N GLU A 103 -7.57 12.44 -1.39
CA GLU A 103 -8.22 12.20 -0.10
C GLU A 103 -9.70 12.55 -0.16
N TYR A 104 -10.03 13.71 -0.75
CA TYR A 104 -11.40 14.14 -0.96
C TYR A 104 -12.22 13.11 -1.75
N PHE A 105 -11.65 12.60 -2.85
CA PHE A 105 -12.32 11.58 -3.68
C PHE A 105 -12.52 10.24 -2.98
N ASP A 106 -11.63 9.88 -2.06
CA ASP A 106 -11.79 8.67 -1.27
C ASP A 106 -12.88 8.80 -0.20
N LYS A 107 -13.16 10.03 0.24
CA LYS A 107 -14.17 10.35 1.26
C LYS A 107 -15.43 10.97 0.65
N LEU A 108 -15.65 10.83 -0.66
CA LEU A 108 -16.81 11.46 -1.32
C LEU A 108 -18.15 10.99 -0.74
N THR A 109 -18.28 9.69 -0.44
CA THR A 109 -19.48 9.12 0.17
C THR A 109 -19.76 9.73 1.54
N LEU A 110 -18.72 9.99 2.33
CA LEU A 110 -18.82 10.76 3.57
C LEU A 110 -19.29 12.19 3.25
N HIS A 111 -18.63 12.90 2.36
CA HIS A 111 -18.89 14.33 2.14
C HIS A 111 -20.29 14.68 1.61
N PHE A 112 -20.95 13.73 0.94
CA PHE A 112 -22.27 13.90 0.34
C PHE A 112 -23.33 12.95 0.91
N ASN A 113 -22.96 12.09 1.86
CA ASN A 113 -23.83 11.07 2.43
C ASN A 113 -24.61 10.29 1.36
N ASN A 114 -23.88 9.73 0.39
CA ASN A 114 -24.47 9.05 -0.76
C ASN A 114 -23.59 7.90 -1.24
N THR A 115 -24.13 7.06 -2.12
CA THR A 115 -23.40 5.93 -2.71
C THR A 115 -22.48 6.38 -3.83
N GLU A 116 -21.38 5.65 -4.07
CA GLU A 116 -20.47 5.93 -5.19
C GLU A 116 -21.21 5.97 -6.55
N GLU A 117 -22.23 5.13 -6.70
CA GLU A 117 -23.05 5.05 -7.91
C GLU A 117 -23.79 6.35 -8.21
N ASN A 118 -24.46 6.91 -7.20
CA ASN A 118 -25.18 8.16 -7.36
C ASN A 118 -24.21 9.32 -7.56
N LEU A 119 -23.06 9.32 -6.87
CA LEU A 119 -22.03 10.33 -6.99
C LEU A 119 -21.43 10.39 -8.40
N CYS A 120 -21.43 9.29 -9.16
CA CYS A 120 -21.01 9.29 -10.56
C CYS A 120 -21.88 10.20 -11.45
N ASN A 121 -23.10 10.53 -11.03
CA ASN A 121 -24.03 11.37 -11.78
C ASN A 121 -24.05 12.83 -11.29
N TYR A 122 -23.26 13.17 -10.28
CA TYR A 122 -23.26 14.53 -9.72
C TYR A 122 -22.69 15.54 -10.70
N ASN A 123 -23.23 16.77 -10.63
CA ASN A 123 -22.64 17.92 -11.30
C ASN A 123 -21.24 18.15 -10.72
N ILE A 124 -20.26 18.25 -11.60
CA ILE A 124 -18.85 18.42 -11.23
C ILE A 124 -18.60 19.73 -10.47
N GLN A 125 -19.36 20.80 -10.75
CA GLN A 125 -19.24 22.08 -10.05
C GLN A 125 -19.61 21.97 -8.57
N LEU A 126 -20.56 21.08 -8.23
CA LEU A 126 -20.90 20.79 -6.83
C LEU A 126 -19.73 20.11 -6.10
N LEU A 127 -19.04 19.19 -6.78
CA LEU A 127 -17.85 18.53 -6.23
C LEU A 127 -16.70 19.52 -6.06
N ILE A 128 -16.51 20.42 -7.02
CA ILE A 128 -15.49 21.49 -6.97
C ILE A 128 -15.77 22.47 -5.84
N ASP A 129 -16.99 22.97 -5.69
CA ASP A 129 -17.37 23.87 -4.60
C ASP A 129 -17.12 23.21 -3.24
N ARG A 130 -17.57 21.96 -3.06
CA ARG A 130 -17.32 21.22 -1.81
C ARG A 130 -15.83 21.01 -1.55
N PHE A 131 -15.05 20.62 -2.56
CA PHE A 131 -13.59 20.48 -2.42
C PHE A 131 -12.95 21.78 -1.94
N ASN A 132 -13.29 22.91 -2.57
CA ASN A 132 -12.72 24.21 -2.22
C ASN A 132 -13.11 24.66 -0.81
N ARG A 133 -14.33 24.35 -0.34
CA ARG A 133 -14.74 24.60 1.05
C ARG A 133 -13.90 23.83 2.06
N LEU A 134 -13.46 22.62 1.70
CA LEU A 134 -12.70 21.73 2.57
C LEU A 134 -11.18 21.89 2.46
N PHE A 135 -10.70 22.66 1.48
CA PHE A 135 -9.29 22.69 1.07
C PHE A 135 -8.30 22.84 2.24
N HIS A 136 -8.49 23.87 3.08
CA HIS A 136 -7.62 24.14 4.22
C HIS A 136 -7.85 23.23 5.44
N CYS A 137 -8.95 22.48 5.48
CA CYS A 137 -9.31 21.61 6.60
C CYS A 137 -8.78 20.17 6.44
N MET A 138 -8.40 19.79 5.22
CA MET A 138 -7.82 18.47 4.95
C MET A 138 -6.40 18.37 5.49
N GLN A 139 -6.08 17.22 6.07
CA GLN A 139 -4.82 16.96 6.76
C GLN A 139 -3.60 17.32 5.91
N GLU A 140 -2.61 17.91 6.57
CA GLU A 140 -1.27 18.14 6.05
C GLU A 140 -0.23 17.46 6.93
N GLY A 141 0.98 17.36 6.40
CA GLY A 141 2.12 16.90 7.18
C GLY A 141 3.18 16.19 6.35
N ASP A 142 4.35 16.06 6.96
CA ASP A 142 5.44 15.23 6.51
C ASP A 142 5.97 14.39 7.67
N TYR A 143 5.59 13.12 7.68
CA TYR A 143 6.00 12.19 8.74
C TYR A 143 7.51 12.07 8.88
N PHE A 144 8.25 12.24 7.77
CA PHE A 144 9.70 12.21 7.79
C PHE A 144 10.30 13.27 8.71
N PHE A 145 9.76 14.50 8.69
CA PHE A 145 10.25 15.60 9.51
C PHE A 145 9.52 15.74 10.85
N GLU A 146 8.26 15.35 10.93
CA GLU A 146 7.37 15.61 12.05
C GLU A 146 7.28 14.45 13.05
N LYS A 147 7.32 13.21 12.55
CA LYS A 147 7.06 12.02 13.36
C LYS A 147 8.32 11.31 13.76
N TYR A 148 9.26 11.15 12.84
CA TYR A 148 10.49 10.46 13.16
C TYR A 148 11.38 11.36 14.02
N SER A 149 11.80 10.84 15.18
CA SER A 149 12.74 11.51 16.09
C SER A 149 14.15 11.57 15.53
N ILE A 150 14.33 12.03 14.28
CA ILE A 150 15.63 12.27 13.62
C ILE A 150 16.28 13.56 14.20
N THR A 151 15.91 13.96 15.42
CA THR A 151 16.23 15.25 16.02
C THR A 151 17.69 15.35 16.51
N ASN A 152 18.39 14.23 16.65
CA ASN A 152 19.72 14.20 17.26
C ASN A 152 20.87 14.26 16.24
N LEU A 153 20.60 14.24 14.93
CA LEU A 153 21.62 14.27 13.88
C LEU A 153 21.17 15.13 12.70
N ARG A 154 22.14 15.62 11.92
CA ARG A 154 21.99 16.62 10.87
C ARG A 154 20.90 16.21 9.87
N LYS A 155 19.72 16.81 9.98
CA LYS A 155 18.62 16.61 9.03
C LYS A 155 19.14 16.82 7.60
N PRO A 156 18.74 15.99 6.64
CA PRO A 156 19.09 16.20 5.24
C PRO A 156 18.69 17.61 4.82
N THR A 157 19.58 18.32 4.16
CA THR A 157 19.34 19.71 3.73
C THR A 157 18.64 19.80 2.38
N ALA A 158 18.65 18.70 1.61
CA ALA A 158 17.99 18.59 0.32
C ALA A 158 17.61 17.13 0.03
N PHE A 159 16.64 16.95 -0.87
CA PHE A 159 16.33 15.67 -1.48
C PHE A 159 17.36 15.33 -2.57
N ASP A 160 17.67 14.04 -2.77
CA ASP A 160 18.54 13.62 -3.88
C ASP A 160 17.73 13.51 -5.17
N PHE A 161 17.96 14.46 -6.08
CA PHE A 161 17.27 14.53 -7.38
C PHE A 161 17.87 13.62 -8.44
N VAL A 162 19.10 13.11 -8.23
CA VAL A 162 19.77 12.19 -9.16
C VAL A 162 19.30 10.77 -8.88
N ASP A 163 19.43 10.35 -7.62
CA ASP A 163 19.04 9.01 -7.19
C ASP A 163 17.52 8.91 -6.89
N LYS A 164 16.83 10.05 -6.86
CA LYS A 164 15.37 10.20 -6.69
C LYS A 164 14.82 9.58 -5.41
N HIS A 165 15.64 9.51 -4.39
CA HIS A 165 15.24 9.06 -3.06
C HIS A 165 16.15 9.68 -2.00
N LEU A 166 15.69 9.68 -0.76
CA LEU A 166 16.52 10.08 0.37
C LEU A 166 16.65 8.91 1.32
N ILE A 167 17.89 8.56 1.65
CA ILE A 167 18.22 7.51 2.60
C ILE A 167 18.90 8.13 3.81
N TYR A 168 18.47 7.71 4.99
CA TYR A 168 19.12 8.02 6.25
C TYR A 168 19.34 6.72 7.04
N ASN A 169 20.60 6.37 7.28
CA ASN A 169 20.98 5.16 8.01
C ASN A 169 21.38 5.49 9.45
N GLU A 170 20.91 4.69 10.40
CA GLU A 170 21.33 4.72 11.79
C GLU A 170 21.45 3.29 12.32
N ARG A 171 22.69 2.79 12.46
CA ARG A 171 22.96 1.38 12.82
C ARG A 171 22.23 0.42 11.86
N ASN A 172 21.28 -0.36 12.37
CA ASN A 172 20.45 -1.29 11.60
C ASN A 172 19.14 -0.66 11.07
N LEU A 173 18.86 0.61 11.39
CA LEU A 173 17.73 1.36 10.87
C LEU A 173 18.10 2.03 9.55
N CYS A 174 17.18 2.01 8.59
CA CYS A 174 17.27 2.77 7.34
C CYS A 174 15.93 3.44 7.05
N PHE A 175 15.90 4.76 7.16
CA PHE A 175 14.75 5.57 6.74
C PHE A 175 14.90 5.90 5.26
N VAL A 176 13.82 5.69 4.50
CA VAL A 176 13.79 5.89 3.07
C VAL A 176 12.62 6.81 2.75
N LYS A 177 12.90 7.89 2.03
CA LYS A 177 11.88 8.80 1.53
C LYS A 177 11.84 8.71 0.00
N LEU A 178 10.67 8.41 -0.53
CA LEU A 178 10.38 8.35 -1.97
C LEU A 178 9.45 9.51 -2.37
N ARG A 179 9.38 9.83 -3.66
CA ARG A 179 8.34 10.70 -4.23
C ARG A 179 7.39 9.89 -5.10
N LEU A 180 6.09 10.16 -5.00
CA LEU A 180 5.09 9.52 -5.86
C LEU A 180 5.24 9.91 -7.34
N CYS A 181 5.74 11.12 -7.64
CA CYS A 181 6.03 11.52 -9.02
C CYS A 181 7.11 10.65 -9.69
N ASP A 182 7.97 10.00 -8.91
CA ASP A 182 9.02 9.08 -9.37
C ASP A 182 8.61 7.60 -9.28
N ALA A 183 7.31 7.29 -9.16
CA ALA A 183 6.84 5.91 -8.99
C ALA A 183 7.32 4.93 -10.07
N LYS A 184 7.59 5.43 -11.28
CA LYS A 184 8.16 4.64 -12.39
C LYS A 184 9.57 4.10 -12.09
N GLU A 185 10.31 4.77 -11.21
CA GLU A 185 11.68 4.43 -10.83
C GLU A 185 11.74 3.55 -9.58
N TRP A 186 10.63 3.38 -8.86
CA TRP A 186 10.59 2.64 -7.61
C TRP A 186 11.08 1.19 -7.75
N ALA A 187 10.81 0.53 -8.88
CA ALA A 187 11.32 -0.81 -9.15
C ALA A 187 12.85 -0.86 -9.05
N THR A 188 13.53 0.08 -9.70
CA THR A 188 15.00 0.18 -9.73
C THR A 188 15.53 0.54 -8.35
N ILE A 189 15.05 1.66 -7.77
CA ILE A 189 15.49 2.17 -6.46
C ILE A 189 15.38 1.08 -5.37
N LEU A 190 14.22 0.42 -5.29
CA LEU A 190 13.99 -0.61 -4.28
C LEU A 190 14.76 -1.89 -4.58
N SER A 191 15.01 -2.21 -5.86
CA SER A 191 15.81 -3.38 -6.20
C SER A 191 17.25 -3.26 -5.72
N GLU A 192 17.84 -2.08 -5.89
CA GLU A 192 19.17 -1.75 -5.41
C GLU A 192 19.21 -1.73 -3.89
N LEU A 193 18.23 -1.07 -3.25
CA LEU A 193 18.15 -0.98 -1.79
C LEU A 193 18.06 -2.34 -1.09
N PHE A 194 17.32 -3.29 -1.67
CA PHE A 194 17.07 -4.60 -1.07
C PHE A 194 17.95 -5.73 -1.62
N ASP A 195 18.86 -5.43 -2.56
CA ASP A 195 19.66 -6.42 -3.29
C ASP A 195 18.78 -7.59 -3.80
N LYS A 196 17.65 -7.21 -4.40
CA LYS A 196 16.67 -8.16 -4.94
C LYS A 196 15.78 -7.45 -5.94
N LYS A 197 15.58 -8.06 -7.11
CA LYS A 197 14.61 -7.56 -8.09
C LYS A 197 13.22 -7.38 -7.46
N ILE A 198 12.77 -6.13 -7.41
CA ILE A 198 11.43 -5.70 -7.01
C ILE A 198 10.61 -5.48 -8.28
N VAL A 199 9.38 -5.99 -8.28
CA VAL A 199 8.39 -5.70 -9.32
C VAL A 199 7.36 -4.73 -8.76
N ILE A 200 7.01 -3.70 -9.54
CA ILE A 200 5.91 -2.80 -9.20
C ILE A 200 4.61 -3.37 -9.72
N ILE A 201 3.64 -3.53 -8.83
CA ILE A 201 2.30 -4.02 -9.12
C ILE A 201 1.33 -2.89 -8.80
N ASP A 202 0.76 -2.30 -9.84
CA ASP A 202 -0.22 -1.23 -9.71
C ASP A 202 -1.44 -1.74 -8.92
N ASP A 203 -1.64 -1.16 -7.75
CA ASP A 203 -2.72 -1.54 -6.84
C ASP A 203 -3.49 -0.28 -6.39
N HIS A 204 -4.81 -0.34 -6.50
CA HIS A 204 -5.76 0.71 -6.09
C HIS A 204 -5.46 2.15 -6.60
N CYS A 205 -5.42 2.36 -7.92
CA CYS A 205 -5.46 3.70 -8.50
C CYS A 205 -6.88 4.29 -8.48
N SER A 206 -7.05 5.55 -8.08
CA SER A 206 -8.37 6.22 -8.04
C SER A 206 -9.10 6.24 -9.40
N SER A 207 -8.34 6.33 -10.50
CA SER A 207 -8.88 6.23 -11.86
C SER A 207 -9.52 4.87 -12.18
N ASN A 208 -9.15 3.83 -11.44
CA ASN A 208 -9.65 2.47 -11.62
C ASN A 208 -10.81 2.16 -10.66
N LYS A 209 -11.15 3.09 -9.75
CA LYS A 209 -12.35 2.99 -8.91
C LYS A 209 -13.60 3.32 -9.73
N ARG A 210 -14.79 2.95 -9.24
CA ARG A 210 -16.08 3.28 -9.88
C ARG A 210 -16.24 4.79 -10.12
N ILE A 211 -15.76 5.60 -9.17
CA ILE A 211 -15.74 7.07 -9.23
C ILE A 211 -14.60 7.64 -10.12
N GLY A 212 -13.78 6.79 -10.74
CA GLY A 212 -12.57 7.18 -11.48
C GLY A 212 -12.84 8.12 -12.65
N LEU A 213 -13.95 7.93 -13.38
CA LEU A 213 -14.37 8.84 -14.45
C LEU A 213 -14.65 10.25 -13.91
N LYS A 214 -15.31 10.36 -12.74
CA LYS A 214 -15.55 11.66 -12.09
C LYS A 214 -14.28 12.28 -11.55
N TYR A 215 -13.35 11.48 -11.04
CA TYR A 215 -12.02 11.96 -10.64
C TYR A 215 -11.26 12.59 -11.82
N ASP A 216 -11.30 11.94 -12.99
CA ASP A 216 -10.66 12.46 -14.19
C ASP A 216 -11.37 13.70 -14.74
N GLU A 217 -12.70 13.73 -14.71
CA GLU A 217 -13.49 14.92 -15.06
C GLU A 217 -13.15 16.10 -14.14
N PHE A 218 -13.04 15.86 -12.83
CA PHE A 218 -12.67 16.87 -11.85
C PHE A 218 -11.31 17.48 -12.18
N LYS A 219 -10.25 16.66 -12.35
CA LYS A 219 -8.91 17.18 -12.69
C LYS A 219 -8.90 17.99 -13.99
N LYS A 220 -9.76 17.65 -14.95
CA LYS A 220 -9.87 18.38 -16.21
C LYS A 220 -10.51 19.75 -16.01
N GLN A 221 -11.62 19.82 -15.28
CA GLN A 221 -12.42 21.04 -15.10
C GLN A 221 -12.01 21.90 -13.91
N TYR A 222 -11.21 21.38 -12.98
CA TYR A 222 -10.81 22.10 -11.78
C TYR A 222 -9.85 23.24 -12.10
N TYR A 223 -10.25 24.46 -11.72
CA TYR A 223 -9.40 25.64 -11.65
C TYR A 223 -9.05 25.90 -10.19
N LEU A 224 -7.76 26.04 -9.90
CA LEU A 224 -7.24 26.25 -8.55
C LEU A 224 -7.46 27.72 -8.15
N PRO A 225 -8.23 28.00 -7.09
CA PRO A 225 -8.41 29.35 -6.57
C PRO A 225 -7.09 30.09 -6.32
N SER A 226 -7.07 31.38 -6.59
CA SER A 226 -5.85 32.20 -6.53
C SER A 226 -5.15 32.17 -5.16
N ASN A 227 -5.92 32.21 -4.07
CA ASN A 227 -5.41 32.09 -2.71
C ASN A 227 -4.86 30.68 -2.40
N PHE A 228 -5.43 29.63 -2.98
CA PHE A 228 -4.88 28.27 -2.83
C PHE A 228 -3.61 28.07 -3.65
N PHE A 229 -3.51 28.71 -4.82
CA PHE A 229 -2.27 28.75 -5.60
C PHE A 229 -1.13 29.40 -4.80
N GLU A 230 -1.40 30.54 -4.17
CA GLU A 230 -0.42 31.21 -3.30
C GLU A 230 0.01 30.29 -2.15
N TYR A 231 -0.95 29.63 -1.50
CA TYR A 231 -0.71 28.66 -0.44
C TYR A 231 0.27 27.55 -0.86
N ILE A 232 -0.01 26.86 -1.98
CA ILE A 232 0.86 25.76 -2.44
C ILE A 232 2.22 26.25 -2.94
N SER A 233 2.32 27.47 -3.46
CA SER A 233 3.58 28.03 -3.96
C SER A 233 4.60 28.27 -2.84
N LYS A 234 4.08 28.52 -1.64
CA LYS A 234 4.83 28.77 -0.39
C LYS A 234 5.05 27.51 0.44
N ASP A 235 4.59 26.34 -0.02
CA ASP A 235 4.77 25.06 0.67
C ASP A 235 6.28 24.73 0.84
N PRO A 236 6.79 24.63 2.08
CA PRO A 236 8.18 24.27 2.34
C PRO A 236 8.52 22.85 1.86
N GLN A 237 7.59 21.91 1.94
CA GLN A 237 7.83 20.52 1.52
C GLN A 237 7.98 20.43 0.01
N LEU A 238 7.15 21.18 -0.74
CA LEU A 238 7.32 21.29 -2.19
C LEU A 238 8.72 21.78 -2.52
N SER A 239 9.23 22.78 -1.80
CA SER A 239 10.56 23.35 -2.02
C SER A 239 11.69 22.39 -1.61
N PHE A 240 11.44 21.48 -0.67
CA PHE A 240 12.40 20.47 -0.24
C PHE A 240 12.49 19.30 -1.21
N TYR A 241 11.33 18.80 -1.67
CA TYR A 241 11.24 17.60 -2.50
C TYR A 241 11.25 17.86 -3.99
N TYR A 242 11.20 19.11 -4.45
CA TYR A 242 11.29 19.46 -5.87
C TYR A 242 12.49 20.40 -6.06
N ASN A 243 13.28 20.14 -7.09
CA ASN A 243 14.29 21.11 -7.49
C ASN A 243 13.61 22.34 -8.13
N ALA A 244 14.38 23.41 -8.36
CA ALA A 244 13.83 24.67 -8.88
C ALA A 244 13.05 24.49 -10.20
N ALA A 245 13.58 23.69 -11.13
CA ALA A 245 12.95 23.46 -12.44
C ALA A 245 11.69 22.59 -12.32
N GLU A 246 11.72 21.53 -11.52
CA GLU A 246 10.55 20.68 -11.25
C GLU A 246 9.43 21.50 -10.58
N LYS A 247 9.79 22.33 -9.58
CA LYS A 247 8.85 23.19 -8.86
C LYS A 247 8.22 24.21 -9.81
N GLU A 248 9.01 24.86 -10.65
CA GLU A 248 8.51 25.80 -11.63
C GLU A 248 7.56 25.12 -12.64
N ALA A 249 7.94 23.97 -13.19
CA ALA A 249 7.09 23.22 -14.11
C ALA A 249 5.74 22.82 -13.48
N TYR A 250 5.79 22.36 -12.22
CA TYR A 250 4.60 22.04 -11.45
C TYR A 250 3.70 23.26 -11.24
N LEU A 251 4.24 24.38 -10.75
CA LEU A 251 3.47 25.61 -10.50
C LEU A 251 2.92 26.21 -11.80
N ASN A 252 3.68 26.16 -12.90
CA ASN A 252 3.21 26.63 -14.21
C ASN A 252 2.02 25.82 -14.75
N THR A 253 1.90 24.55 -14.37
CA THR A 253 0.72 23.73 -14.72
C THR A 253 -0.54 24.29 -14.06
N TRP A 254 -0.46 24.67 -12.79
CA TRP A 254 -1.58 25.22 -12.03
C TRP A 254 -1.85 26.69 -12.30
N LYS A 255 -0.82 27.47 -12.61
CA LYS A 255 -0.95 28.88 -13.02
C LYS A 255 -1.81 29.05 -14.27
N LYS A 256 -1.75 28.10 -15.22
CA LYS A 256 -2.61 28.06 -16.42
C LYS A 256 -4.06 27.70 -16.11
N LYS A 257 -4.32 27.08 -14.96
CA LYS A 257 -5.64 26.69 -14.45
C LYS A 257 -5.98 27.45 -13.18
N GLN A 258 -5.60 28.72 -13.11
CA GLN A 258 -5.90 29.55 -11.95
C GLN A 258 -7.32 30.08 -12.05
N GLY A 259 -8.06 29.97 -10.96
CA GLY A 259 -9.42 30.51 -10.81
C GLY A 259 -9.46 31.69 -9.84
N ASP A 260 -10.67 32.19 -9.62
CA ASP A 260 -10.93 33.30 -8.71
C ASP A 260 -10.70 32.90 -7.24
N TYR A 261 -10.62 33.91 -6.37
CA TYR A 261 -10.52 33.73 -4.94
C TYR A 261 -11.66 32.86 -4.39
N PHE A 262 -11.34 31.96 -3.46
CA PHE A 262 -12.35 31.14 -2.79
C PHE A 262 -12.13 31.09 -1.28
N GLN A 263 -13.18 31.36 -0.51
CA GLN A 263 -13.15 31.25 0.94
C GLN A 263 -13.48 29.82 1.40
N SER A 264 -12.49 29.10 1.91
CA SER A 264 -12.72 27.81 2.59
C SER A 264 -13.42 28.00 3.93
N TYR A 265 -13.94 26.89 4.47
CA TYR A 265 -14.40 26.83 5.85
C TYR A 265 -13.27 27.20 6.82
N SER A 266 -13.63 27.96 7.84
CA SER A 266 -12.89 28.03 9.09
C SER A 266 -12.91 26.68 9.81
N GLN A 267 -12.03 26.51 10.80
CA GLN A 267 -12.00 25.29 11.60
C GLN A 267 -13.34 25.03 12.32
N THR A 268 -14.00 26.06 12.83
CA THR A 268 -15.30 25.95 13.50
C THR A 268 -16.39 25.51 12.53
N GLU A 269 -16.46 26.11 11.34
CA GLU A 269 -17.42 25.71 10.30
C GLU A 269 -17.16 24.28 9.83
N TYR A 270 -15.90 23.89 9.68
CA TYR A 270 -15.54 22.52 9.30
C TYR A 270 -15.93 21.50 10.38
N ASN A 271 -15.70 21.82 11.67
CA ASN A 271 -16.10 20.94 12.77
C ASN A 271 -17.62 20.75 12.82
N LEU A 272 -18.39 21.82 12.59
CA LEU A 272 -19.85 21.74 12.48
C LEU A 272 -20.29 20.93 11.24
N TYR A 273 -19.65 21.17 10.09
CA TYR A 273 -19.90 20.41 8.87
C TYR A 273 -19.66 18.92 9.11
N LEU A 274 -18.53 18.56 9.73
CA LEU A 274 -18.15 17.18 9.98
C LEU A 274 -19.09 16.51 10.99
N SER A 275 -19.51 17.21 12.05
CA SER A 275 -20.45 16.66 13.03
C SER A 275 -21.80 16.33 12.40
N ILE A 276 -22.35 17.24 11.59
CA ILE A 276 -23.59 17.00 10.84
C ILE A 276 -23.41 15.85 9.85
N THR A 277 -22.28 15.80 9.15
CA THR A 277 -21.99 14.77 8.14
C THR A 277 -21.93 13.38 8.79
N LEU A 278 -21.19 13.24 9.90
CA LEU A 278 -21.06 11.98 10.62
C LEU A 278 -22.38 11.53 11.26
N GLN A 279 -23.18 12.45 11.81
CA GLN A 279 -24.50 12.12 12.39
C GLN A 279 -25.49 11.61 11.34
N ASN A 280 -25.39 12.11 10.11
CA ASN A 280 -26.27 11.71 9.02
C ASN A 280 -25.74 10.51 8.23
N GLN A 281 -24.54 10.01 8.54
CA GLN A 281 -23.90 8.96 7.78
C GLN A 281 -24.76 7.69 7.77
N CYS A 282 -25.32 7.35 6.61
CA CYS A 282 -26.15 6.15 6.43
C CYS A 282 -25.40 5.01 5.73
N HIS A 283 -24.15 5.26 5.35
CA HIS A 283 -23.28 4.31 4.65
C HIS A 283 -22.00 4.08 5.46
N ASP A 284 -21.91 2.91 6.11
CA ASP A 284 -20.69 2.40 6.70
C ASP A 284 -19.78 1.86 5.58
N CYS A 285 -18.93 2.73 5.04
CA CYS A 285 -17.96 2.34 4.02
C CYS A 285 -16.66 1.85 4.68
N VAL A 286 -16.68 0.70 5.34
CA VAL A 286 -15.44 -0.06 5.58
C VAL A 286 -15.17 -0.87 4.31
N GLU A 287 -14.27 -0.38 3.45
CA GLU A 287 -13.77 -1.16 2.31
C GLU A 287 -13.01 -2.39 2.85
N ASN A 288 -13.68 -3.55 2.90
CA ASN A 288 -13.01 -4.83 3.11
C ASN A 288 -12.21 -5.19 1.84
N ASP A 289 -11.01 -5.76 2.01
CA ASP A 289 -10.14 -6.25 0.91
C ASP A 289 -9.60 -5.19 -0.06
N HIS A 290 -9.15 -4.05 0.45
CA HIS A 290 -8.52 -2.96 -0.32
C HIS A 290 -7.03 -3.19 -0.67
N TYR A 291 -6.51 -4.40 -0.51
CA TYR A 291 -5.19 -4.78 -0.98
C TYR A 291 -5.32 -5.99 -1.90
N ILE A 292 -4.47 -6.06 -2.93
CA ILE A 292 -4.22 -7.33 -3.64
C ILE A 292 -3.73 -8.39 -2.65
N ASP A 293 -2.98 -8.02 -1.62
CA ASP A 293 -2.49 -8.95 -0.61
C ASP A 293 -2.62 -8.40 0.81
N SER A 294 -3.48 -9.01 1.61
CA SER A 294 -3.70 -8.66 3.03
C SER A 294 -2.53 -9.02 3.96
N GLY A 295 -1.44 -9.61 3.44
CA GLY A 295 -0.20 -9.84 4.19
C GLY A 295 -0.14 -11.16 4.97
N CYS A 296 -0.96 -12.16 4.62
CA CYS A 296 -0.91 -13.46 5.29
C CYS A 296 0.36 -14.26 4.95
N TYR A 297 1.12 -14.73 5.93
CA TYR A 297 2.39 -15.46 5.70
C TYR A 297 2.24 -16.99 5.58
N CYS A 298 1.02 -17.52 5.46
CA CYS A 298 0.83 -18.97 5.33
C CYS A 298 1.45 -19.51 4.03
N LYS A 299 1.71 -20.83 3.99
CA LYS A 299 2.29 -21.50 2.81
C LYS A 299 1.47 -21.26 1.54
N ALA A 300 0.14 -21.28 1.65
CA ALA A 300 -0.75 -21.09 0.50
C ALA A 300 -0.62 -19.68 -0.11
N CYS A 301 -0.70 -18.63 0.71
CA CYS A 301 -0.53 -17.25 0.26
C CYS A 301 0.88 -17.01 -0.30
N SER A 302 1.91 -17.59 0.33
CA SER A 302 3.29 -17.49 -0.16
C SER A 302 3.49 -18.13 -1.55
N ILE A 303 2.81 -19.26 -1.83
CA ILE A 303 2.82 -19.87 -3.18
C ILE A 303 2.16 -18.93 -4.18
N LYS A 304 1.00 -18.35 -3.84
CA LYS A 304 0.30 -17.41 -4.71
C LYS A 304 1.16 -16.18 -5.02
N ARG A 305 1.83 -15.59 -4.02
CA ARG A 305 2.80 -14.49 -4.23
C ARG A 305 3.89 -14.86 -5.22
N CYS A 306 4.46 -16.06 -5.13
CA CYS A 306 5.47 -16.53 -6.07
C CYS A 306 4.92 -16.61 -7.51
N VAL A 307 3.67 -17.05 -7.68
CA VAL A 307 2.99 -17.04 -8.99
C VAL A 307 2.84 -15.60 -9.51
N LEU A 308 2.34 -14.67 -8.69
CA LEU A 308 2.16 -13.28 -9.10
C LEU A 308 3.50 -12.58 -9.40
N TYR A 309 4.53 -12.83 -8.61
CA TYR A 309 5.87 -12.33 -8.84
C TYR A 309 6.41 -12.78 -10.21
N ASN A 310 6.26 -14.05 -10.56
CA ASN A 310 6.69 -14.57 -11.86
C ASN A 310 5.88 -14.02 -13.04
N LYS A 311 4.58 -13.77 -12.85
CA LYS A 311 3.74 -13.09 -13.85
C LYS A 311 4.22 -11.65 -14.07
N ALA A 312 4.43 -10.91 -12.99
CA ALA A 312 4.90 -9.52 -13.05
C ALA A 312 6.30 -9.41 -13.68
N LEU A 313 7.20 -10.37 -13.42
CA LEU A 313 8.51 -10.45 -14.08
C LEU A 313 8.43 -10.58 -15.60
N LYS A 314 7.34 -11.18 -16.12
CA LYS A 314 7.08 -11.32 -17.55
C LYS A 314 6.35 -10.10 -18.15
N GLY A 315 6.06 -9.08 -17.34
CA GLY A 315 5.27 -7.92 -17.75
C GLY A 315 3.77 -8.19 -17.83
N GLU A 316 3.28 -9.29 -17.26
CA GLU A 316 1.84 -9.57 -17.22
C GLU A 316 1.13 -8.65 -16.22
N ILE A 317 -0.03 -8.10 -16.60
CA ILE A 317 -0.86 -7.29 -15.71
C ILE A 317 -1.49 -8.18 -14.64
N ILE A 318 -1.24 -7.85 -13.36
CA ILE A 318 -1.76 -8.59 -12.23
C ILE A 318 -3.17 -8.09 -11.88
N LYS A 319 -4.16 -8.95 -12.06
CA LYS A 319 -5.56 -8.71 -11.63
C LYS A 319 -6.01 -9.63 -10.50
N ASP A 320 -5.22 -10.65 -10.20
CA ASP A 320 -5.54 -11.66 -9.19
C ASP A 320 -5.30 -11.09 -7.78
N LYS A 321 -6.26 -11.28 -6.87
CA LYS A 321 -6.06 -11.04 -5.43
C LYS A 321 -5.52 -12.27 -4.70
N ILE A 322 -4.87 -12.06 -3.57
CA ILE A 322 -4.38 -13.07 -2.63
C ILE A 322 -5.34 -13.15 -1.44
N ILE A 323 -6.45 -13.84 -1.65
CA ILE A 323 -7.44 -14.09 -0.59
C ILE A 323 -7.06 -15.38 0.14
N HIS A 324 -6.87 -15.31 1.46
CA HIS A 324 -6.35 -16.44 2.25
C HIS A 324 -7.17 -17.73 2.08
N SER A 325 -8.49 -17.63 2.24
CA SER A 325 -9.41 -18.77 2.14
C SER A 325 -9.33 -19.45 0.77
N GLU A 326 -9.26 -18.65 -0.30
CA GLU A 326 -9.13 -19.14 -1.67
C GLU A 326 -7.78 -19.82 -1.91
N CYS A 327 -6.69 -19.20 -1.46
CA CYS A 327 -5.35 -19.77 -1.58
C CYS A 327 -5.26 -21.13 -0.86
N VAL A 328 -5.82 -21.22 0.35
CA VAL A 328 -5.85 -22.47 1.13
C VAL A 328 -6.65 -23.54 0.39
N ARG A 329 -7.83 -23.21 -0.13
CA ARG A 329 -8.65 -24.12 -0.95
C ARG A 329 -7.89 -24.62 -2.17
N GLU A 330 -7.27 -23.72 -2.93
CA GLU A 330 -6.48 -24.04 -4.13
C GLU A 330 -5.31 -24.98 -3.79
N LEU A 331 -4.60 -24.74 -2.68
CA LEU A 331 -3.51 -25.60 -2.22
C LEU A 331 -4.01 -27.01 -1.86
N VAL A 332 -5.14 -27.12 -1.16
CA VAL A 332 -5.74 -28.42 -0.79
C VAL A 332 -6.19 -29.19 -2.02
N GLU A 333 -6.85 -28.53 -2.98
CA GLU A 333 -7.28 -29.14 -4.24
C GLU A 333 -6.08 -29.63 -5.06
N ASN A 334 -5.03 -28.83 -5.17
CA ASN A 334 -3.82 -29.22 -5.88
C ASN A 334 -3.13 -30.44 -5.24
N LYS A 335 -3.12 -30.53 -3.91
CA LYS A 335 -2.63 -31.74 -3.20
C LYS A 335 -3.51 -32.96 -3.51
N LYS A 336 -4.83 -32.83 -3.49
CA LYS A 336 -5.76 -33.92 -3.83
C LYS A 336 -5.53 -34.42 -5.27
N ARG A 337 -5.43 -33.50 -6.24
CA ARG A 337 -5.14 -33.82 -7.65
C ARG A 337 -3.78 -34.51 -7.80
N ALA A 338 -2.75 -34.07 -7.09
CA ALA A 338 -1.42 -34.69 -7.13
C ALA A 338 -1.45 -36.15 -6.60
N ILE A 339 -2.18 -36.40 -5.52
CA ILE A 339 -2.36 -37.75 -4.97
C ILE A 339 -3.12 -38.63 -5.96
N GLN A 340 -4.22 -38.15 -6.53
CA GLN A 340 -4.99 -38.88 -7.55
C GLN A 340 -4.11 -39.25 -8.77
N ARG A 341 -3.31 -38.31 -9.28
CA ARG A 341 -2.37 -38.58 -10.37
C ARG A 341 -1.34 -39.65 -10.02
N ARG A 342 -0.79 -39.63 -8.79
CA ARG A 342 0.15 -40.66 -8.32
C ARG A 342 -0.50 -42.04 -8.25
N ILE A 343 -1.73 -42.11 -7.75
CA ILE A 343 -2.51 -43.35 -7.70
C ILE A 343 -2.74 -43.89 -9.11
N ILE A 344 -3.25 -43.06 -10.03
CA ILE A 344 -3.49 -43.45 -11.43
C ILE A 344 -2.20 -43.94 -12.11
N ASN A 345 -1.08 -43.23 -11.93
CA ASN A 345 0.20 -43.63 -12.52
C ASN A 345 0.72 -44.95 -11.94
N LYS A 346 0.51 -45.21 -10.63
CA LYS A 346 0.85 -46.50 -10.02
C LYS A 346 0.04 -47.65 -10.62
N TYR A 347 -1.27 -47.46 -10.83
CA TYR A 347 -2.11 -48.46 -11.50
C TYR A 347 -1.73 -48.69 -12.96
N LYS A 348 -1.39 -47.62 -13.72
CA LYS A 348 -0.91 -47.75 -15.11
C LYS A 348 0.44 -48.48 -15.20
N ASN A 349 1.37 -48.24 -14.27
CA ASN A 349 2.65 -48.93 -14.28
C ASN A 349 2.52 -50.41 -13.88
N ASN A 350 1.64 -50.72 -12.93
CA ASN A 350 1.37 -52.12 -12.56
C ASN A 350 0.66 -52.91 -13.66
N SER A 351 -0.23 -52.30 -14.45
CA SER A 351 -0.87 -52.97 -15.58
C SER A 351 0.08 -53.21 -16.76
N VAL A 352 1.11 -52.39 -16.93
CA VAL A 352 2.20 -52.61 -17.91
C VAL A 352 3.12 -53.77 -17.48
N ILE A 353 3.38 -53.92 -16.18
CA ILE A 353 4.19 -55.04 -15.65
C ILE A 353 3.44 -56.37 -15.80
N MET A 354 2.12 -56.40 -15.54
CA MET A 354 1.32 -57.61 -15.73
C MET A 354 1.22 -58.06 -17.20
N LYS A 355 1.28 -57.13 -18.17
CA LYS A 355 1.32 -57.49 -19.60
C LYS A 355 2.67 -58.07 -20.07
N LYS A 356 3.76 -57.84 -19.34
CA LYS A 356 5.10 -58.40 -19.67
C LYS A 356 5.40 -59.74 -18.98
N GLY A 357 4.58 -60.17 -18.02
CA GLY A 357 4.73 -61.43 -17.28
C GLY A 357 3.92 -62.61 -17.84
N GLY A 358 3.60 -62.61 -19.14
CA GLY A 358 2.85 -63.70 -19.78
C GLY A 358 3.61 -65.01 -19.79
N TYR A 359 3.28 -65.90 -18.85
CA TYR A 359 3.73 -67.28 -18.78
C TYR A 359 3.39 -68.03 -20.09
N ARG A 360 4.41 -68.65 -20.71
CA ARG A 360 4.24 -69.73 -21.69
C ARG A 360 3.64 -70.93 -20.95
N VAL A 361 2.35 -71.18 -21.12
CA VAL A 361 1.76 -72.48 -20.79
C VAL A 361 2.19 -73.46 -21.87
N ARG A 362 3.06 -74.42 -21.51
CA ARG A 362 3.32 -75.61 -22.32
C ARG A 362 2.05 -76.46 -22.31
N SER A 363 1.45 -76.65 -23.47
CA SER A 363 0.43 -77.67 -23.71
C SER A 363 1.07 -79.05 -23.51
N LEU A 364 0.55 -79.79 -22.54
CA LEU A 364 0.72 -81.23 -22.40
C LEU A 364 -0.69 -81.81 -22.35
N ILE A 365 -0.84 -82.98 -23.00
CA ILE A 365 -2.02 -83.87 -23.01
C ILE A 365 -2.98 -83.52 -24.17
N ASP A 366 -3.25 -84.38 -25.17
CA ASP A 366 -3.48 -85.83 -25.14
C ASP A 366 -2.91 -86.63 -26.33
N ILE A 367 -2.45 -87.85 -26.01
CA ILE A 367 -2.31 -89.00 -26.91
C ILE A 367 -3.47 -89.93 -26.60
N ASN A 368 -4.43 -90.05 -27.52
CA ASN A 368 -4.99 -91.29 -28.08
C ASN A 368 -6.16 -90.98 -29.01
#